data_AF-A0A9E6ZJU1-F1
#
_entry.id   AF-A0A9E6ZJU1-F1
#
_cell.length_a   1.000
_cell.length_b   1.000
_cell.length_c   1.000
_cell.angle_alpha   90.00
_cell.angle_beta   90.00
_cell.angle_gamma   90.00
#
_symmetry.space_group_name_H-M   'P 1'
#
loop_
_entity.id
_entity.type
_entity.pdbx_description
1 polymer ?
#
loop_
_entity_poly.entity_id
_entity_poly.type
_entity_poly.pdbx_seq_one_letter_code
_entity_poly.pdbx_strand_id
1 'polypeptide(L)'
;MQLREIKRPYELIVSLGSACAPATHLRRHNLRKFSMPFDWVVSQSLSDINRILRGKFEGYMELSNMERIDGVAHLVENGVIKPVKTYFIKDNRYNIISVHDFPVTKHWVEHYPQYKEKLNYRVNRFLEQLAASKSVLFVRWSADRDEVMELKSVLSEFVQGDINILIINPRVELEAPIEGEWGIPGVCLVYTGVNSEDVTTWDIVLNGITLRNTDNERV
;
A
#
# COMPACT_ATOMS: atom_id res chain seq x y z
N MET A 1 -7.72 19.09 1.27
CA MET A 1 -6.99 18.96 2.55
C MET A 1 -5.51 19.11 2.25
N GLN A 2 -4.79 19.83 3.08
CA GLN A 2 -3.36 20.10 2.99
C GLN A 2 -2.57 19.14 3.91
N LEU A 3 -1.25 19.05 3.69
CA LEU A 3 -0.33 18.26 4.50
C LEU A 3 -0.49 18.59 5.98
N ARG A 4 -0.55 19.88 6.34
CA ARG A 4 -0.70 20.31 7.74
C ARG A 4 -1.90 19.68 8.45
N GLU A 5 -2.98 19.39 7.73
CA GLU A 5 -4.20 18.81 8.29
C GLU A 5 -4.07 17.30 8.53
N ILE A 6 -3.20 16.62 7.78
CA ILE A 6 -2.91 15.19 8.00
C ILE A 6 -1.76 14.96 8.99
N LYS A 7 -1.03 15.99 9.43
CA LYS A 7 0.04 15.91 10.46
C LYS A 7 -0.56 15.71 11.86
N ARG A 8 -1.06 14.51 12.10
CA ARG A 8 -1.72 14.11 13.34
C ARG A 8 -1.54 12.60 13.61
N PRO A 9 -1.91 12.12 14.81
CA PRO A 9 -1.96 10.70 15.10
C PRO A 9 -3.12 9.97 14.40
N TYR A 10 -2.84 8.78 13.86
CA TYR A 10 -3.83 7.86 13.29
C TYR A 10 -3.83 6.52 14.02
N GLU A 11 -4.97 5.86 14.09
CA GLU A 11 -5.05 4.51 14.68
C GLU A 11 -4.46 3.46 13.74
N LEU A 12 -4.54 3.69 12.43
CA LEU A 12 -3.96 2.84 11.41
C LEU A 12 -3.47 3.67 10.23
N ILE A 13 -2.32 3.29 9.68
CA ILE A 13 -1.78 3.88 8.45
C ILE A 13 -1.51 2.75 7.47
N VAL A 14 -2.07 2.87 6.26
CA VAL A 14 -2.16 1.82 5.26
C VAL A 14 -1.42 2.22 3.99
N SER A 15 -0.59 1.31 3.46
CA SER A 15 -0.09 1.41 2.09
C SER A 15 -1.11 0.80 1.11
N LEU A 16 -1.44 1.52 0.04
CA LEU A 16 -2.24 1.02 -1.09
C LEU A 16 -1.36 0.61 -2.29
N GLY A 17 -0.08 0.33 -2.03
CA GLY A 17 0.86 -0.16 -3.04
C GLY A 17 1.28 0.91 -4.05
N SER A 18 1.41 0.48 -5.31
CA SER A 18 2.02 1.13 -6.49
C SER A 18 3.33 0.45 -6.78
N ALA A 19 4.18 0.48 -5.77
CA ALA A 19 5.43 -0.23 -5.64
C ALA A 19 5.65 -0.47 -4.15
N CYS A 20 6.82 -0.98 -3.77
CA CYS A 20 7.18 -1.19 -2.37
C CYS A 20 7.49 0.10 -1.61
N ALA A 21 7.79 1.21 -2.29
CA ALA A 21 8.22 2.46 -1.68
C ALA A 21 7.30 2.95 -0.53
N PRO A 22 5.97 3.08 -0.69
CA PRO A 22 5.12 3.55 0.40
C PRO A 22 5.23 2.68 1.65
N ALA A 23 5.22 1.34 1.51
CA ALA A 23 5.36 0.43 2.64
C ALA A 23 6.74 0.49 3.29
N THR A 24 7.80 0.64 2.48
CA THR A 24 9.19 0.81 2.93
C THR A 24 9.35 2.09 3.75
N HIS A 25 8.88 3.23 3.25
CA HIS A 25 9.00 4.51 3.93
C HIS A 25 8.08 4.61 5.15
N LEU A 26 6.86 4.07 5.10
CA LEU A 26 6.02 3.94 6.30
C LEU A 26 6.70 3.11 7.39
N ARG A 27 7.41 2.03 7.03
CA ARG A 27 8.20 1.27 8.01
C ARG A 27 9.34 2.10 8.60
N ARG A 28 10.10 2.81 7.75
CA ARG A 28 11.24 3.65 8.19
C ARG A 28 10.81 4.73 9.19
N HIS A 29 9.58 5.23 9.05
CA HIS A 29 8.96 6.21 9.94
C HIS A 29 8.23 5.61 11.14
N ASN A 30 8.30 4.29 11.37
CA ASN A 30 7.54 3.57 12.40
C ASN A 30 6.01 3.76 12.29
N LEU A 31 5.50 4.05 11.10
CA LEU A 31 4.08 4.26 10.82
C LEU A 31 3.36 2.97 10.38
N ARG A 32 4.11 1.88 10.18
CA ARG A 32 3.56 0.59 9.73
C ARG A 32 3.50 -0.42 10.88
N LYS A 33 2.29 -0.75 11.35
CA LYS A 33 2.05 -1.72 12.43
C LYS A 33 2.33 -3.18 12.03
N PHE A 34 2.11 -3.55 10.77
CA PHE A 34 2.29 -4.91 10.25
C PHE A 34 2.43 -4.92 8.72
N SER A 35 2.74 -6.08 8.14
CA SER A 35 2.81 -6.22 6.67
C SER A 35 1.42 -6.40 6.08
N MET A 36 1.03 -5.52 5.17
CA MET A 36 -0.29 -5.46 4.56
C MET A 36 -0.31 -6.17 3.20
N PRO A 37 -1.51 -6.48 2.65
CA PRO A 37 -1.64 -7.18 1.37
C PRO A 37 -0.96 -6.47 0.18
N PHE A 38 -0.92 -5.14 0.20
CA PHE A 38 -0.41 -4.33 -0.92
C PHE A 38 1.04 -3.84 -0.74
N ASP A 39 1.74 -4.25 0.33
CA ASP A 39 3.08 -3.72 0.65
C ASP A 39 4.18 -4.15 -0.33
N TRP A 40 4.08 -5.36 -0.88
CA TRP A 40 5.16 -6.03 -1.62
C TRP A 40 4.76 -6.35 -3.07
N VAL A 41 3.77 -5.62 -3.57
CA VAL A 41 3.23 -5.80 -4.92
C VAL A 41 3.36 -4.52 -5.72
N VAL A 42 3.51 -4.68 -7.02
CA VAL A 42 3.37 -3.58 -7.99
C VAL A 42 1.92 -3.56 -8.45
N SER A 43 1.29 -2.39 -8.34
CA SER A 43 -0.09 -2.15 -8.75
C SER A 43 -0.16 -0.85 -9.52
N GLN A 44 -0.16 -0.93 -10.85
CA GLN A 44 -0.03 0.26 -11.70
C GLN A 44 -1.24 1.20 -11.60
N SER A 45 -2.44 0.62 -11.50
CA SER A 45 -3.69 1.36 -11.39
C SER A 45 -4.27 1.24 -9.97
N LEU A 46 -4.81 2.35 -9.47
CA LEU A 46 -5.58 2.34 -8.23
C LEU A 46 -6.96 1.72 -8.46
N SER A 47 -7.51 1.79 -9.67
CA SER A 47 -8.75 1.07 -10.04
C SER A 47 -8.67 -0.43 -9.75
N ASP A 48 -7.52 -1.06 -10.00
CA ASP A 48 -7.32 -2.48 -9.70
C ASP A 48 -7.35 -2.77 -8.19
N ILE A 49 -6.79 -1.85 -7.38
CA ILE A 49 -6.90 -1.91 -5.92
C ILE A 49 -8.36 -1.72 -5.48
N ASN A 50 -9.10 -0.78 -6.08
CA ASN A 50 -10.52 -0.58 -5.81
C ASN A 50 -11.33 -1.84 -6.10
N ARG A 51 -11.05 -2.55 -7.20
CA ARG A 51 -11.68 -3.82 -7.56
C ARG A 51 -11.40 -4.91 -6.52
N ILE A 52 -10.17 -5.04 -6.05
CA ILE A 52 -9.79 -6.01 -5.01
C ILE A 52 -10.53 -5.71 -3.70
N LEU A 53 -10.50 -4.45 -3.26
CA LEU A 53 -11.15 -4.02 -2.02
C LEU A 53 -12.66 -4.25 -2.08
N ARG A 54 -13.33 -3.80 -3.15
CA ARG A 54 -14.76 -4.01 -3.37
C ARG A 54 -15.14 -5.49 -3.35
N GLY A 55 -14.32 -6.33 -3.98
CA GLY A 55 -14.47 -7.79 -3.97
C GLY A 55 -14.03 -8.46 -2.67
N LYS A 56 -13.65 -7.71 -1.62
CA LYS A 56 -13.13 -8.23 -0.34
C LYS A 56 -12.02 -9.28 -0.55
N PHE A 57 -11.12 -9.01 -1.50
CA PHE A 57 -10.01 -9.87 -1.89
C PHE A 57 -10.40 -11.21 -2.54
N GLU A 58 -11.67 -11.42 -2.92
CA GLU A 58 -12.09 -12.62 -3.63
C GLU A 58 -11.34 -12.76 -4.96
N GLY A 59 -10.73 -13.92 -5.20
CA GLY A 59 -9.99 -14.18 -6.43
C GLY A 59 -8.60 -13.52 -6.50
N TYR A 60 -8.16 -12.83 -5.45
CA TYR A 60 -6.88 -12.12 -5.43
C TYR A 60 -5.71 -13.10 -5.29
N MET A 61 -4.80 -13.09 -6.25
CA MET A 61 -3.67 -14.01 -6.33
C MET A 61 -4.10 -15.47 -6.20
N GLU A 62 -5.17 -15.84 -6.90
CA GLU A 62 -5.51 -17.26 -7.10
C GLU A 62 -4.58 -17.86 -8.15
N LEU A 63 -4.09 -19.07 -7.89
CA LEU A 63 -3.08 -19.71 -8.74
C LEU A 63 -3.52 -19.80 -10.21
N SER A 64 -4.82 -20.02 -10.47
CA SER A 64 -5.39 -20.08 -11.83
C SER A 64 -5.30 -18.77 -12.60
N ASN A 65 -5.15 -17.64 -11.91
CA ASN A 65 -5.02 -16.32 -12.50
C ASN A 65 -3.55 -15.88 -12.61
N MET A 66 -2.62 -16.67 -12.06
CA MET A 66 -1.23 -16.27 -11.88
C MET A 66 -0.33 -16.80 -12.98
N GLU A 67 0.58 -15.96 -13.46
CA GLU A 67 1.63 -16.35 -14.39
C GLU A 67 2.97 -15.73 -14.02
N ARG A 68 4.05 -16.43 -14.37
CA ARG A 68 5.40 -15.86 -14.29
C ARG A 68 5.63 -14.94 -15.48
N ILE A 69 6.00 -13.70 -15.21
CA ILE A 69 6.43 -12.75 -16.24
C ILE A 69 7.95 -12.53 -16.16
N ASP A 70 8.50 -11.82 -17.13
CA ASP A 70 9.90 -11.44 -17.11
C ASP A 70 10.18 -10.41 -15.99
N GLY A 71 11.27 -10.62 -15.29
CA GLY A 71 11.69 -9.78 -14.17
C GLY A 71 12.07 -10.60 -12.94
N VAL A 72 13.03 -10.07 -12.20
CA VAL A 72 13.45 -10.62 -10.92
C VAL A 72 13.69 -9.51 -9.92
N ALA A 73 13.45 -9.80 -8.65
CA ALA A 73 13.91 -8.98 -7.53
C ALA A 73 14.59 -9.86 -6.49
N HIS A 74 14.52 -9.46 -5.23
CA HIS A 74 15.07 -10.20 -4.10
C HIS A 74 13.94 -10.56 -3.15
N LEU A 75 14.07 -11.72 -2.51
CA LEU A 75 13.15 -12.20 -1.49
C LEU A 75 13.11 -11.20 -0.34
N VAL A 76 11.90 -10.86 0.11
CA VAL A 76 11.68 -10.02 1.27
C VAL A 76 10.96 -10.82 2.35
N GLU A 77 11.65 -11.02 3.47
CA GLU A 77 11.12 -11.74 4.62
C GLU A 77 11.13 -10.81 5.84
N ASN A 78 9.96 -10.59 6.45
CA ASN A 78 9.79 -9.63 7.54
C ASN A 78 10.34 -8.23 7.20
N GLY A 79 10.23 -7.85 5.93
CA GLY A 79 10.75 -6.60 5.37
C GLY A 79 12.28 -6.54 5.27
N VAL A 80 13.00 -7.65 5.45
CA VAL A 80 14.44 -7.73 5.26
C VAL A 80 14.72 -8.37 3.90
N ILE A 81 15.53 -7.69 3.09
CA ILE A 81 15.97 -8.19 1.79
C ILE A 81 16.95 -9.34 2.02
N LYS A 82 16.70 -10.48 1.40
CA LYS A 82 17.57 -11.66 1.42
C LYS A 82 18.34 -11.77 0.11
N PRO A 83 19.53 -12.38 0.08
CA PRO A 83 20.31 -12.61 -1.15
C PRO A 83 19.75 -13.79 -1.98
N VAL A 84 18.42 -13.90 -2.07
CA VAL A 84 17.70 -14.92 -2.82
C VAL A 84 16.88 -14.21 -3.89
N LYS A 85 17.08 -14.55 -5.16
CA LYS A 85 16.30 -13.94 -6.25
C LYS A 85 14.86 -14.46 -6.22
N THR A 86 13.94 -13.61 -6.61
CA THR A 86 12.52 -13.94 -6.77
C THR A 86 12.04 -13.64 -8.18
N TYR A 87 11.10 -14.45 -8.68
CA TYR A 87 10.39 -14.16 -9.93
C TYR A 87 9.31 -13.10 -9.74
N PHE A 88 9.00 -12.39 -10.81
CA PHE A 88 7.79 -11.58 -10.91
C PHE A 88 6.62 -12.49 -11.28
N ILE A 89 5.62 -12.54 -10.41
CA ILE A 89 4.40 -13.32 -10.62
C ILE A 89 3.22 -12.36 -10.71
N LYS A 90 2.52 -12.37 -11.84
CA LYS A 90 1.39 -11.49 -12.12
C LYS A 90 0.09 -12.24 -11.91
N ASP A 91 -0.84 -11.64 -11.16
CA ASP A 91 -2.26 -11.98 -11.17
C ASP A 91 -2.96 -11.23 -12.31
N ASN A 92 -3.45 -11.97 -13.30
CA ASN A 92 -4.10 -11.41 -14.47
C ASN A 92 -5.53 -10.93 -14.23
N ARG A 93 -6.19 -11.37 -13.15
CA ARG A 93 -7.56 -10.91 -12.82
C ARG A 93 -7.54 -9.45 -12.35
N TYR A 94 -6.56 -9.11 -11.52
CA TYR A 94 -6.42 -7.78 -10.92
C TYR A 94 -5.19 -7.01 -11.38
N ASN A 95 -4.39 -7.55 -12.31
CA ASN A 95 -3.20 -6.90 -12.86
C ASN A 95 -2.19 -6.46 -11.77
N ILE A 96 -1.99 -7.33 -10.77
CA ILE A 96 -1.07 -7.11 -9.65
C ILE A 96 0.16 -8.00 -9.81
N ILE A 97 1.34 -7.49 -9.55
CA ILE A 97 2.60 -8.25 -9.66
C ILE A 97 3.20 -8.43 -8.27
N SER A 98 3.30 -9.67 -7.77
CA SER A 98 4.19 -9.98 -6.65
C SER A 98 5.62 -10.05 -7.14
N VAL A 99 6.51 -9.32 -6.47
CA VAL A 99 7.92 -9.20 -6.87
C VAL A 99 8.88 -9.85 -5.87
N HIS A 100 8.45 -10.06 -4.63
CA HIS A 100 9.33 -10.44 -3.52
C HIS A 100 9.02 -11.78 -2.87
N ASP A 101 8.00 -12.53 -3.31
CA ASP A 101 7.51 -13.69 -2.56
C ASP A 101 7.88 -15.06 -3.15
N PHE A 102 8.25 -15.14 -4.43
CA PHE A 102 8.45 -16.42 -5.14
C PHE A 102 9.91 -16.65 -5.51
N PRO A 103 10.69 -17.45 -4.76
CA PRO A 103 12.08 -17.75 -5.08
C PRO A 103 12.28 -18.28 -6.50
N VAL A 104 13.41 -17.95 -7.11
CA VAL A 104 13.81 -18.47 -8.42
C VAL A 104 14.16 -19.95 -8.30
N THR A 105 13.21 -20.81 -8.65
CA THR A 105 13.34 -22.27 -8.67
C THR A 105 12.83 -22.84 -10.00
N LYS A 106 13.01 -24.14 -10.23
CA LYS A 106 12.52 -24.81 -11.44
C LYS A 106 10.99 -24.72 -11.59
N HIS A 107 10.26 -24.80 -10.47
CA HIS A 107 8.81 -24.80 -10.42
C HIS A 107 8.33 -23.82 -9.34
N TRP A 108 8.21 -22.54 -9.70
CA TRP A 108 7.80 -21.48 -8.76
C TRP A 108 6.46 -21.75 -8.04
N VAL A 109 5.57 -22.52 -8.69
CA VAL A 109 4.25 -22.92 -8.17
C VAL A 109 4.35 -23.71 -6.87
N GLU A 110 5.47 -24.40 -6.61
CA GLU A 110 5.71 -25.13 -5.36
C GLU A 110 5.68 -24.21 -4.13
N HIS A 111 5.97 -22.91 -4.31
CA HIS A 111 5.92 -21.91 -3.24
C HIS A 111 4.52 -21.28 -3.04
N TYR A 112 3.57 -21.57 -3.93
CA TYR A 112 2.23 -20.97 -3.89
C TYR A 112 1.47 -21.22 -2.58
N PRO A 113 1.43 -22.45 -2.01
CA PRO A 113 0.67 -22.70 -0.79
C PRO A 113 1.12 -21.82 0.38
N GLN A 114 2.44 -21.72 0.60
CA GLN A 114 3.02 -20.88 1.66
C GLN A 114 2.76 -19.39 1.40
N TYR A 115 2.88 -18.96 0.15
CA TYR A 115 2.57 -17.58 -0.25
C TYR A 115 1.10 -17.24 0.05
N LYS A 116 0.17 -18.09 -0.38
CA LYS A 116 -1.27 -17.84 -0.26
C LYS A 116 -1.73 -17.86 1.19
N GLU A 117 -1.21 -18.76 2.01
CA GLU A 117 -1.45 -18.77 3.46
C GLU A 117 -1.03 -17.44 4.12
N LYS A 118 0.20 -17.00 3.85
CA LYS A 118 0.72 -15.71 4.32
C LYS A 118 -0.11 -14.53 3.83
N LEU A 119 -0.54 -14.54 2.57
CA LEU A 119 -1.40 -13.51 2.00
C LEU A 119 -2.75 -13.46 2.69
N ASN A 120 -3.42 -14.60 2.85
CA ASN A 120 -4.73 -14.69 3.49
C ASN A 120 -4.67 -14.20 4.95
N TYR A 121 -3.61 -14.55 5.69
CA TYR A 121 -3.38 -14.01 7.03
C TYR A 121 -3.26 -12.48 7.02
N ARG A 122 -2.51 -11.91 6.08
CA ARG A 122 -2.37 -10.44 5.93
C ARG A 122 -3.70 -9.79 5.58
N VAL A 123 -4.50 -10.41 4.71
CA VAL A 123 -5.83 -9.91 4.30
C VAL A 123 -6.78 -9.90 5.50
N ASN A 124 -6.87 -11.00 6.24
CA ASN A 124 -7.75 -11.08 7.42
C ASN A 124 -7.37 -10.03 8.46
N ARG A 125 -6.09 -9.95 8.82
CA ARG A 125 -5.59 -8.94 9.75
C ARG A 125 -5.84 -7.51 9.25
N PHE A 126 -5.66 -7.27 7.95
CA PHE A 126 -5.93 -5.97 7.35
C PHE A 126 -7.39 -5.55 7.51
N LEU A 127 -8.33 -6.44 7.16
CA LEU A 127 -9.76 -6.20 7.28
C LEU A 127 -10.20 -5.99 8.74
N GLU A 128 -9.69 -6.82 9.66
CA GLU A 128 -9.95 -6.67 11.10
C GLU A 128 -9.49 -5.31 11.64
N GLN A 129 -8.29 -4.87 11.25
CA GLN A 129 -7.73 -3.60 11.71
C GLN A 129 -8.44 -2.40 11.09
N LEU A 130 -8.88 -2.49 9.83
CA LEU A 130 -9.73 -1.46 9.23
C LEU A 130 -11.05 -1.30 9.99
N ALA A 131 -11.73 -2.41 10.27
CA ALA A 131 -13.01 -2.39 10.97
C ALA A 131 -12.89 -1.87 12.42
N ALA A 132 -11.75 -2.11 13.08
CA ALA A 132 -11.51 -1.67 14.45
C ALA A 132 -11.05 -0.21 14.57
N SER A 133 -10.62 0.42 13.48
CA SER A 133 -10.01 1.76 13.49
C SER A 133 -11.03 2.86 13.17
N LYS A 134 -11.00 3.94 13.95
CA LYS A 134 -11.83 5.15 13.75
C LYS A 134 -11.08 6.28 13.06
N SER A 135 -9.78 6.16 12.85
CA SER A 135 -8.97 7.14 12.12
C SER A 135 -7.90 6.43 11.33
N VAL A 136 -8.05 6.42 10.00
CA VAL A 136 -7.17 5.69 9.08
C VAL A 136 -6.60 6.63 8.03
N LEU A 137 -5.28 6.60 7.86
CA LEU A 137 -4.59 7.25 6.74
C LEU A 137 -4.19 6.21 5.71
N PHE A 138 -4.67 6.36 4.48
CA PHE A 138 -4.24 5.57 3.33
C PHE A 138 -3.20 6.35 2.53
N VAL A 139 -2.12 5.68 2.14
CA VAL A 139 -1.00 6.28 1.41
C VAL A 139 -0.82 5.56 0.08
N ARG A 140 -0.79 6.33 -1.01
CA ARG A 140 -0.67 5.80 -2.37
C ARG A 140 0.30 6.66 -3.17
N TRP A 141 1.27 6.01 -3.81
CA TRP A 141 2.07 6.64 -4.86
C TRP A 141 1.33 6.51 -6.18
N SER A 142 1.14 7.61 -6.91
CA SER A 142 0.44 7.68 -8.19
C SER A 142 -1.02 7.19 -8.17
N ALA A 143 -1.94 8.11 -8.40
CA ALA A 143 -3.34 7.83 -8.75
C ALA A 143 -3.93 9.02 -9.50
N ASP A 144 -4.99 8.79 -10.27
CA ASP A 144 -5.80 9.88 -10.77
C ASP A 144 -6.95 10.25 -9.81
N ARG A 145 -7.64 11.34 -10.12
CA ARG A 145 -8.70 11.90 -9.28
C ARG A 145 -9.93 10.99 -9.21
N ASP A 146 -10.28 10.35 -10.32
CA ASP A 146 -11.51 9.55 -10.42
C ASP A 146 -11.33 8.20 -9.72
N GLU A 147 -10.14 7.59 -9.84
CA GLU A 147 -9.75 6.41 -9.07
C GLU A 147 -9.83 6.66 -7.55
N VAL A 148 -9.45 7.85 -7.10
CA VAL A 148 -9.48 8.23 -5.67
C VAL A 148 -10.89 8.54 -5.18
N MET A 149 -11.75 9.10 -6.04
CA MET A 149 -13.18 9.24 -5.75
C MET A 149 -13.84 7.87 -5.56
N GLU A 150 -13.55 6.91 -6.45
CA GLU A 150 -14.02 5.53 -6.33
C GLU A 150 -13.47 4.87 -5.06
N LEU A 151 -12.17 5.02 -4.79
CA LEU A 151 -11.53 4.49 -3.60
C LEU A 151 -12.23 4.98 -2.32
N LYS A 152 -12.58 6.27 -2.23
CA LYS A 152 -13.32 6.81 -1.08
C LYS A 152 -14.65 6.09 -0.86
N SER A 153 -15.39 5.84 -1.95
CA SER A 153 -16.65 5.10 -1.87
C SER A 153 -16.41 3.69 -1.33
N VAL A 154 -15.42 2.99 -1.88
CA VAL A 154 -15.10 1.61 -1.45
C VAL A 154 -14.66 1.57 0.01
N LEU A 155 -13.76 2.45 0.44
CA LEU A 155 -13.23 2.46 1.81
C LEU A 155 -14.29 2.78 2.87
N SER A 156 -15.34 3.52 2.50
CA SER A 156 -16.47 3.84 3.39
C SER A 156 -17.24 2.59 3.87
N GLU A 157 -17.11 1.48 3.14
CA GLU A 157 -17.69 0.19 3.53
C GLU A 157 -16.84 -0.56 4.59
N PHE A 158 -15.58 -0.17 4.77
CA PHE A 158 -14.61 -0.85 5.65
C PHE A 158 -14.28 -0.07 6.92
N VAL A 159 -14.41 1.26 6.90
CA VAL A 159 -13.98 2.14 7.99
C VAL A 159 -15.17 2.99 8.42
N GLN A 160 -15.54 2.89 9.71
CA GLN A 160 -16.67 3.65 10.27
C GLN A 160 -16.33 5.08 10.67
N GLY A 161 -15.03 5.42 10.75
CA GLY A 161 -14.55 6.73 11.20
C GLY A 161 -13.89 7.57 10.11
N ASP A 162 -12.92 8.39 10.50
CA ASP A 162 -12.19 9.29 9.62
C ASP A 162 -11.38 8.50 8.59
N ILE A 163 -11.63 8.77 7.31
CA ILE A 163 -10.85 8.26 6.18
C ILE A 163 -10.06 9.43 5.60
N ASN A 164 -8.74 9.40 5.76
CA ASN A 164 -7.83 10.31 5.11
C ASN A 164 -7.00 9.56 4.06
N ILE A 165 -6.79 10.18 2.90
CA ILE A 165 -6.00 9.61 1.81
C ILE A 165 -4.91 10.60 1.43
N LEU A 166 -3.66 10.17 1.52
CA LEU A 166 -2.49 10.87 1.02
C LEU A 166 -2.10 10.28 -0.34
N ILE A 167 -2.22 11.10 -1.38
CA ILE A 167 -1.80 10.77 -2.74
C ILE A 167 -0.52 11.52 -3.05
N ILE A 168 0.49 10.79 -3.50
CA ILE A 168 1.79 11.33 -3.87
C ILE A 168 1.98 11.08 -5.37
N ASN A 169 1.81 12.10 -6.18
CA ASN A 169 1.85 11.99 -7.64
C ASN A 169 3.18 12.51 -8.19
N PRO A 170 3.90 11.69 -8.98
CA PRO A 170 5.16 12.12 -9.59
C PRO A 170 4.92 13.21 -10.66
N ARG A 171 5.81 14.20 -10.69
CA ARG A 171 5.95 15.18 -11.78
C ARG A 171 7.42 15.34 -12.12
N VAL A 172 7.67 15.65 -13.39
CA VAL A 172 9.02 15.97 -13.89
C VAL A 172 9.44 17.33 -13.32
N GLU A 173 10.74 17.52 -13.12
CA GLU A 173 11.35 18.81 -12.72
C GLU A 173 10.87 19.39 -11.37
N LEU A 174 10.47 18.54 -10.41
CA LEU A 174 10.24 18.95 -9.03
C LEU A 174 11.41 18.59 -8.12
N GLU A 175 12.01 19.61 -7.50
CA GLU A 175 13.09 19.47 -6.51
C GLU A 175 12.55 19.30 -5.07
N ALA A 176 11.30 19.70 -4.83
CA ALA A 176 10.65 19.60 -3.53
C ALA A 176 9.16 19.25 -3.66
N PRO A 177 8.56 18.61 -2.64
CA PRO A 177 7.12 18.33 -2.64
C PRO A 177 6.29 19.61 -2.66
N ILE A 178 5.26 19.66 -3.52
CA ILE A 178 4.29 20.76 -3.57
C ILE A 178 2.87 20.23 -3.35
N GLU A 179 2.04 20.99 -2.64
CA GLU A 179 0.64 20.60 -2.41
C GLU A 179 -0.20 20.83 -3.66
N GLY A 180 -1.12 19.92 -3.92
CA GLY A 180 -2.15 20.04 -4.94
C GLY A 180 -3.54 20.04 -4.35
N GLU A 181 -4.53 20.33 -5.19
CA GLU A 181 -5.93 20.35 -4.78
C GLU A 181 -6.83 19.68 -5.82
N TRP A 182 -7.62 18.71 -5.36
CA TRP A 182 -8.66 18.04 -6.16
C TRP A 182 -10.08 18.35 -5.69
N GLY A 183 -10.22 19.10 -4.59
CA GLY A 183 -11.52 19.40 -3.97
C GLY A 183 -12.24 18.20 -3.37
N ILE A 184 -11.53 17.10 -3.07
CA ILE A 184 -12.11 15.89 -2.48
C ILE A 184 -11.93 15.93 -0.95
N PRO A 185 -13.02 15.92 -0.16
CA PRO A 185 -12.91 15.91 1.31
C PRO A 185 -12.12 14.69 1.80
N GLY A 186 -11.18 14.90 2.72
CA GLY A 186 -10.35 13.81 3.25
C GLY A 186 -9.22 13.35 2.32
N VAL A 187 -8.98 14.01 1.18
CA VAL A 187 -7.83 13.73 0.32
C VAL A 187 -6.79 14.86 0.40
N CYS A 188 -5.55 14.49 0.71
CA CYS A 188 -4.36 15.31 0.60
C CYS A 188 -3.57 14.87 -0.64
N LEU A 189 -3.32 15.80 -1.55
CA LEU A 189 -2.56 15.57 -2.77
C LEU A 189 -1.23 16.30 -2.67
N VAL A 190 -0.15 15.58 -2.95
CA VAL A 190 1.19 16.12 -3.04
C VAL A 190 1.79 15.71 -4.37
N TYR A 191 2.46 16.64 -5.04
CA TYR A 191 3.29 16.35 -6.20
C TYR A 191 4.76 16.33 -5.80
N THR A 192 5.53 15.38 -6.33
CA THR A 192 6.94 15.17 -6.01
C THR A 192 7.76 14.89 -7.27
N GLY A 193 9.07 14.80 -7.15
CA GLY A 193 9.91 14.25 -8.21
C GLY A 193 9.52 12.81 -8.56
N VAL A 194 9.99 12.33 -9.72
CA VAL A 194 9.61 11.01 -10.27
C VAL A 194 10.19 9.81 -9.52
N ASN A 195 11.21 10.01 -8.69
CA ASN A 195 11.83 8.94 -7.92
C ASN A 195 10.99 8.55 -6.70
N SER A 196 10.27 7.43 -6.79
CA SER A 196 9.45 6.91 -5.69
C SER A 196 10.24 6.51 -4.45
N GLU A 197 11.55 6.30 -4.55
CA GLU A 197 12.42 5.90 -3.45
C GLU A 197 13.16 7.10 -2.81
N ASP A 198 12.84 8.34 -3.21
CA ASP A 198 13.51 9.53 -2.65
C ASP A 198 13.17 9.72 -1.17
N VAL A 199 14.14 9.34 -0.34
CA VAL A 199 14.14 9.45 1.11
C VAL A 199 13.75 10.85 1.61
N THR A 200 14.28 11.90 0.98
CA THR A 200 14.05 13.29 1.40
C THR A 200 12.59 13.69 1.19
N THR A 201 12.04 13.34 0.03
CA THR A 201 10.62 13.53 -0.29
C THR A 201 9.73 12.88 0.78
N TRP A 202 9.97 11.61 1.11
CA TRP A 202 9.17 10.91 2.12
C TRP A 202 9.34 11.48 3.52
N ASP A 203 10.54 11.93 3.88
CA ASP A 203 10.79 12.58 5.17
C ASP A 203 10.00 13.88 5.32
N ILE A 204 9.89 14.68 4.26
CA ILE A 204 9.09 15.91 4.24
C ILE A 204 7.59 15.58 4.32
N VAL A 205 7.12 14.66 3.49
CA VAL A 205 5.68 14.36 3.33
C VAL A 205 5.10 13.68 4.58
N LEU A 206 5.84 12.74 5.19
CA LEU A 206 5.39 12.00 6.37
C LEU A 206 5.67 12.73 7.69
N ASN A 207 6.44 13.82 7.68
CA ASN A 207 6.78 14.57 8.89
C ASN A 207 5.53 15.01 9.66
N GLY A 208 5.47 14.66 10.95
CA GLY A 208 4.38 15.04 11.85
C GLY A 208 3.16 14.11 11.81
N ILE A 209 3.16 13.09 10.94
CA ILE A 209 2.21 11.98 10.98
C ILE A 209 2.71 10.98 12.02
N THR A 210 1.83 10.48 12.88
CA THR A 210 2.20 9.50 13.92
C THR A 210 1.15 8.40 14.03
N LEU A 211 1.54 7.27 14.63
CA LEU A 211 0.57 6.27 15.09
C LEU A 211 0.09 6.62 16.50
N ARG A 212 -1.22 6.51 16.74
CA ARG A 212 -1.81 6.58 18.06
C ARG A 212 -1.43 5.30 18.82
N ASN A 213 -0.80 5.47 19.98
CA ASN A 213 -0.52 4.35 20.89
C ASN A 213 -1.83 3.90 21.54
N THR A 214 -2.37 2.78 21.09
CA THR A 214 -3.60 2.17 21.64
C THR A 214 -3.32 1.30 22.87
N ASP A 215 -2.06 1.12 23.26
CA ASP A 215 -1.67 0.23 24.36
C ASP A 215 -1.87 0.84 25.76
N ASN A 216 -2.19 2.14 25.87
CA ASN A 216 -2.42 2.83 27.14
C ASN A 216 -3.89 3.02 27.53
N GLU A 217 -4.85 2.53 26.72
CA GLU A 217 -6.29 2.67 27.00
C GLU A 217 -6.96 1.36 27.47
N ARG A 218 -6.15 0.35 27.82
CA ARG A 218 -6.61 -0.89 28.47
C ARG A 218 -6.00 -1.01 29.87
N VAL A 219 -6.35 -0.10 30.77
CA VAL A 219 -6.22 -0.27 32.23
C VAL A 219 -7.50 0.22 32.89
#